data_AF-A0A8H4F0Q3-F1
#
_entry.id   AF-A0A8H4F0Q3-F1
#
_cell.length_a   1.000
_cell.length_b   1.000
_cell.length_c   1.000
_cell.angle_alpha   90.00
_cell.angle_beta   90.00
_cell.angle_gamma   90.00
#
_symmetry.space_group_name_H-M   'P 1'
#
loop_
_entity.id
_entity.type
_entity.pdbx_description
1 polymer ?
#
loop_
_entity_poly.entity_id
_entity_poly.type
_entity_poly.pdbx_seq_one_letter_code
_entity_poly.pdbx_strand_id
1 'polypeptide(L)'
;MKSLHLIQVVHIWNALVGLVLFGLLIGVSTQIRSFINNGSVLAGFGSFTTFAYPATFVYMLIPDITATVYSVILAFDSSPRYKAWLPSKTMRSTIIFFTAAVFMAALLPVLPGADVMADGSALDCLWTNYMQWKIIYNDPVAFPWVTGMDKGCTMFKAADAFCWILAVGWIAQSILYIRAARQAKSFVKE
;
A
#
# COMPACT_ATOMS: atom_id res chain seq x y z
N MET A 1 -19.89 22.87 17.76
CA MET A 1 -19.56 21.81 16.77
C MET A 1 -19.78 20.45 17.42
N LYS A 2 -20.48 19.51 16.76
CA LYS A 2 -20.57 18.12 17.27
C LYS A 2 -19.20 17.46 17.11
N SER A 3 -18.70 16.81 18.15
CA SER A 3 -17.40 16.10 18.12
C SER A 3 -17.40 15.01 17.05
N LEU A 4 -16.24 14.76 16.42
CA LEU A 4 -16.07 13.66 15.47
C LEU A 4 -16.27 12.32 16.17
N HIS A 5 -16.98 11.40 15.51
CA HIS A 5 -17.12 10.04 16.00
C HIS A 5 -15.82 9.26 15.74
N LEU A 6 -15.44 8.34 16.64
CA LEU A 6 -14.19 7.58 16.54
C LEU A 6 -14.02 6.87 15.17
N ILE A 7 -15.09 6.29 14.63
CA ILE A 7 -15.10 5.66 13.29
C ILE A 7 -14.65 6.64 12.19
N GLN A 8 -15.09 7.91 12.27
CA GLN A 8 -14.69 8.95 11.31
C GLN A 8 -13.22 9.33 11.52
N VAL A 9 -12.77 9.46 12.76
CA VAL A 9 -11.39 9.78 13.09
C VAL A 9 -10.41 8.73 12.55
N VAL A 10 -10.74 7.45 12.71
CA VAL A 10 -9.89 6.37 12.20
C VAL A 10 -9.92 6.31 10.66
N HIS A 11 -11.04 6.61 10.01
CA HIS A 11 -11.07 6.75 8.55
C HIS A 11 -10.23 7.94 8.05
N ILE A 12 -10.24 9.08 8.75
CA ILE A 12 -9.34 10.21 8.43
C ILE A 12 -7.89 9.78 8.57
N TRP A 13 -7.55 9.08 9.66
CA TRP A 13 -6.21 8.55 9.86
C TRP A 13 -5.78 7.58 8.74
N ASN A 14 -6.63 6.61 8.40
CA ASN A 14 -6.37 5.66 7.31
C ASN A 14 -6.19 6.37 5.97
N ALA A 15 -7.00 7.40 5.69
CA ALA A 15 -6.85 8.19 4.47
C ALA A 15 -5.52 8.96 4.43
N LEU A 16 -5.07 9.54 5.55
CA LEU A 16 -3.78 10.23 5.63
C LEU A 16 -2.60 9.28 5.44
N VAL A 17 -2.61 8.13 6.12
CA VAL A 17 -1.58 7.10 5.97
C VAL A 17 -1.56 6.57 4.53
N GLY A 18 -2.73 6.31 3.96
CA GLY A 18 -2.86 5.84 2.57
C GLY A 18 -2.39 6.86 1.54
N LEU A 19 -2.62 8.16 1.75
CA LEU A 19 -2.06 9.21 0.88
C LEU A 19 -0.52 9.24 0.91
N VAL A 20 0.08 9.04 2.08
CA VAL A 20 1.54 8.95 2.20
C VAL A 20 2.06 7.70 1.49
N LEU A 21 1.42 6.54 1.72
CA LEU A 21 1.75 5.29 1.04
C LEU A 21 1.67 5.43 -0.48
N PHE A 22 0.57 6.00 -0.98
CA PHE A 22 0.36 6.25 -2.40
C PHE A 22 1.47 7.13 -3.00
N GLY A 23 1.86 8.20 -2.29
CA GLY A 23 2.97 9.06 -2.70
C GLY A 23 4.32 8.32 -2.77
N LEU A 24 4.61 7.46 -1.79
CA LEU A 24 5.81 6.61 -1.79
C LEU A 24 5.81 5.64 -2.98
N LEU A 25 4.67 5.02 -3.26
CA LEU A 25 4.52 4.08 -4.37
C LEU A 25 4.68 4.79 -5.73
N ILE A 26 4.12 5.99 -5.90
CA ILE A 26 4.41 6.83 -7.08
C ILE A 26 5.91 7.13 -7.15
N GLY A 27 6.55 7.47 -6.03
CA GLY A 27 8.00 7.67 -5.96
C GLY A 27 8.80 6.49 -6.50
N VAL A 28 8.49 5.27 -6.05
CA VAL A 28 9.09 4.02 -6.58
C VAL A 28 8.91 3.92 -8.09
N SER A 29 7.67 4.13 -8.58
CA SER A 29 7.37 4.08 -10.03
C SER A 29 8.17 5.09 -10.84
N THR A 30 8.38 6.31 -10.31
CA THR A 30 9.16 7.33 -11.02
C THR A 30 10.64 6.96 -11.16
N GLN A 31 11.23 6.37 -10.13
CA GLN A 31 12.62 5.92 -10.19
C GLN A 31 12.79 4.77 -11.19
N ILE A 32 11.86 3.81 -11.17
CA ILE A 32 11.86 2.69 -12.13
C ILE A 32 11.70 3.22 -13.57
N ARG A 33 10.77 4.16 -13.81
CA ARG A 33 10.60 4.78 -15.13
C ARG A 33 11.85 5.51 -15.60
N SER A 34 12.53 6.23 -14.69
CA SER A 34 13.81 6.87 -15.00
C SER A 34 14.87 5.84 -15.43
N PHE A 35 14.94 4.70 -14.74
CA PHE A 35 15.81 3.60 -15.12
C PHE A 35 15.46 3.04 -16.51
N ILE A 36 14.18 2.80 -16.81
CA ILE A 36 13.77 2.26 -18.12
C ILE A 36 14.17 3.19 -19.26
N ASN A 37 14.00 4.49 -19.09
CA ASN A 37 14.29 5.44 -20.15
C ASN A 37 15.80 5.68 -20.37
N ASN A 38 16.60 5.61 -19.30
CA ASN A 38 18.00 6.09 -19.33
C ASN A 38 19.06 5.01 -19.12
N GLY A 39 18.68 3.90 -18.50
CA GLY A 39 19.60 2.85 -18.07
C GLY A 39 19.34 1.49 -18.68
N SER A 40 18.09 1.17 -19.05
CA SER A 40 17.69 -0.19 -19.45
C SER A 40 18.49 -0.76 -20.61
N VAL A 41 18.65 0.00 -21.68
CA VAL A 41 19.38 -0.44 -22.89
C VAL A 41 20.85 -0.68 -22.58
N LEU A 42 21.48 0.22 -21.82
CA LEU A 42 22.88 0.09 -21.40
C LEU A 42 23.06 -1.12 -20.48
N ALA A 43 22.13 -1.32 -19.55
CA ALA A 43 22.04 -2.46 -18.65
C ALA A 43 21.80 -3.82 -19.30
N GLY A 44 21.59 -3.89 -20.63
CA GLY A 44 21.41 -5.16 -21.34
C GLY A 44 19.95 -5.58 -21.57
N PHE A 45 18.96 -4.68 -21.48
CA PHE A 45 17.57 -4.99 -21.88
C PHE A 45 17.41 -5.44 -23.33
N GLY A 46 18.40 -5.20 -24.19
CA GLY A 46 18.36 -5.61 -25.60
C GLY A 46 18.28 -7.12 -25.83
N SER A 47 18.50 -7.95 -24.80
CA SER A 47 18.48 -9.42 -24.92
C SER A 47 17.25 -10.11 -24.32
N PHE A 48 16.41 -9.43 -23.53
CA PHE A 48 15.25 -10.05 -22.87
C PHE A 48 14.06 -9.08 -22.88
N THR A 49 13.00 -9.46 -23.60
CA THR A 49 11.85 -8.63 -23.99
C THR A 49 10.95 -8.13 -22.85
N THR A 50 11.24 -8.45 -21.60
CA THR A 50 10.44 -8.00 -20.45
C THR A 50 11.30 -7.85 -19.21
N PHE A 51 11.49 -6.61 -18.74
CA PHE A 51 11.62 -6.39 -17.31
C PHE A 51 10.35 -6.92 -16.67
N ALA A 52 10.44 -7.97 -15.86
CA ALA A 52 9.38 -8.18 -14.90
C ALA A 52 9.55 -7.09 -13.84
N TYR A 53 8.53 -6.28 -13.63
CA TYR A 53 8.51 -5.32 -12.54
C TYR A 53 8.23 -6.08 -11.26
N PRO A 54 8.62 -5.58 -10.08
CA PRO A 54 8.19 -6.20 -8.84
C PRO A 54 6.65 -6.22 -8.80
N ALA A 55 6.05 -7.39 -9.01
CA ALA A 55 4.59 -7.53 -9.09
C ALA A 55 3.93 -7.12 -7.76
N THR A 56 4.69 -7.28 -6.68
CA THR A 56 4.41 -6.82 -5.32
C THR A 56 4.09 -5.34 -5.24
N PHE A 57 4.69 -4.49 -6.09
CA PHE A 57 4.33 -3.08 -6.18
C PHE A 57 2.85 -2.86 -6.56
N VAL A 58 2.37 -3.59 -7.55
CA VAL A 58 0.98 -3.50 -8.03
C VAL A 58 0.02 -4.06 -6.96
N TYR A 59 0.44 -5.14 -6.29
CA TYR A 59 -0.32 -5.73 -5.19
C TYR A 59 -0.44 -4.82 -3.97
N MET A 60 0.44 -3.82 -3.82
CA MET A 60 0.31 -2.77 -2.80
C MET A 60 -0.51 -1.58 -3.29
N LEU A 61 -0.30 -1.14 -4.53
CA LEU A 61 -0.93 0.06 -5.08
C LEU A 61 -2.45 -0.03 -5.17
N ILE A 62 -2.98 -1.14 -5.67
CA ILE A 62 -4.43 -1.29 -5.89
C ILE A 62 -5.19 -1.29 -4.55
N PRO A 63 -4.82 -2.11 -3.55
CA PRO A 63 -5.47 -2.07 -2.24
C PRO A 63 -5.30 -0.71 -1.55
N ASP A 64 -4.14 -0.07 -1.64
CA ASP A 64 -3.89 1.24 -1.03
C ASP A 64 -4.82 2.34 -1.59
N ILE A 65 -4.86 2.53 -2.92
CA ILE A 65 -5.66 3.62 -3.50
C ILE A 65 -7.16 3.39 -3.27
N THR A 66 -7.62 2.15 -3.39
CA THR A 66 -9.04 1.81 -3.20
C THR A 66 -9.45 1.99 -1.73
N ALA A 67 -8.60 1.55 -0.79
CA ALA A 67 -8.80 1.77 0.63
C ALA A 67 -8.78 3.26 1.00
N THR A 68 -7.85 4.02 0.43
CA THR A 68 -7.72 5.47 0.67
C THR A 68 -8.98 6.20 0.22
N VAL A 69 -9.43 5.98 -1.02
CA VAL A 69 -10.66 6.59 -1.54
C VAL A 69 -11.87 6.20 -0.68
N TYR A 70 -11.98 4.93 -0.31
CA TYR A 70 -13.10 4.48 0.53
C TYR A 70 -13.06 5.10 1.94
N SER A 71 -11.88 5.25 2.53
CA SER A 71 -11.70 5.92 3.83
C SER A 71 -12.07 7.41 3.75
N VAL A 72 -11.69 8.10 2.68
CA VAL A 72 -12.07 9.51 2.46
C VAL A 72 -13.59 9.64 2.43
N ILE A 73 -14.30 8.79 1.67
CA ILE A 73 -15.77 8.82 1.60
C ILE A 73 -16.37 8.62 3.01
N LEU A 74 -15.88 7.63 3.75
CA LEU A 74 -16.45 7.26 5.06
C LEU A 74 -16.03 8.21 6.19
N ALA A 75 -14.95 8.95 6.05
CA ALA A 75 -14.58 10.02 6.98
C ALA A 75 -15.68 11.10 7.07
N PHE A 76 -16.35 11.38 5.95
CA PHE A 76 -17.43 12.36 5.87
C PHE A 76 -18.84 11.77 6.08
N ASP A 77 -18.96 10.45 6.26
CA ASP A 77 -20.25 9.84 6.61
C ASP A 77 -20.66 10.24 8.03
N SER A 78 -21.80 10.93 8.14
CA SER A 78 -22.35 11.40 9.41
C SER A 78 -23.11 10.32 10.18
N SER A 79 -23.42 9.19 9.52
CA SER A 79 -24.22 8.09 10.08
C SER A 79 -23.72 7.54 11.42
N PRO A 80 -22.41 7.34 11.64
CA PRO A 80 -21.87 6.88 12.93
C PRO A 80 -22.18 7.78 14.13
N ARG A 81 -22.65 9.02 13.92
CA ARG A 81 -23.00 9.94 15.02
C ARG A 81 -24.36 9.61 15.66
N TYR A 82 -25.22 8.85 14.99
CA TYR A 82 -26.51 8.45 15.54
C TYR A 82 -26.33 7.22 16.44
N LYS A 83 -26.80 7.27 17.70
CA LYS A 83 -26.62 6.18 18.68
C LYS A 83 -27.23 4.84 18.22
N ALA A 84 -28.36 4.89 17.51
CA ALA A 84 -29.05 3.73 16.97
C ALA A 84 -28.54 3.30 15.58
N TRP A 85 -27.46 3.92 15.06
CA TRP A 85 -26.95 3.58 13.74
C TRP A 85 -26.41 2.15 13.72
N LEU A 86 -27.06 1.32 12.91
CA LEU A 86 -26.65 -0.05 12.63
C LEU A 86 -26.00 -0.09 11.24
N PRO A 87 -24.67 -0.30 11.14
CA PRO A 87 -24.05 -0.46 9.84
C PRO A 87 -24.61 -1.71 9.13
N SER A 88 -24.93 -1.57 7.85
CA SER A 88 -25.51 -2.64 7.05
C SER A 88 -24.59 -3.87 6.98
N LYS A 89 -25.14 -5.04 6.64
CA LYS A 89 -24.32 -6.26 6.44
C LYS A 89 -23.27 -6.01 5.36
N THR A 90 -23.67 -5.41 4.24
CA THR A 90 -22.79 -5.07 3.12
C THR A 90 -21.65 -4.16 3.55
N MET A 91 -21.95 -3.07 4.27
CA MET A 91 -20.92 -2.13 4.73
C MET A 91 -19.88 -2.80 5.62
N ARG A 92 -20.31 -3.66 6.55
CA ARG A 92 -19.39 -4.41 7.42
C ARG A 92 -18.55 -5.40 6.64
N SER A 93 -19.14 -6.15 5.72
CA SER A 93 -18.41 -7.06 4.86
C SER A 93 -17.36 -6.30 4.03
N THR A 94 -17.72 -5.17 3.44
CA THR A 94 -16.80 -4.33 2.67
C THR A 94 -15.61 -3.86 3.52
N ILE A 95 -15.83 -3.38 4.75
CA ILE A 95 -14.74 -3.00 5.66
C ILE A 95 -13.80 -4.18 5.96
N ILE A 96 -14.35 -5.38 6.17
CA ILE A 96 -13.57 -6.59 6.42
C ILE A 96 -12.77 -7.00 5.17
N PHE A 97 -13.37 -6.91 3.98
CA PHE A 97 -12.68 -7.20 2.71
C PHE A 97 -11.53 -6.23 2.46
N PHE A 98 -11.72 -4.92 2.67
CA PHE A 98 -10.63 -3.95 2.60
C PHE A 98 -9.53 -4.26 3.61
N THR A 99 -9.89 -4.65 4.83
CA THR A 99 -8.91 -5.04 5.85
C THR A 99 -8.08 -6.23 5.41
N ALA A 100 -8.71 -7.28 4.87
CA ALA A 100 -8.00 -8.44 4.35
C ALA A 100 -7.12 -8.08 3.14
N ALA A 101 -7.62 -7.25 2.21
CA ALA A 101 -6.86 -6.82 1.04
C ALA A 101 -5.61 -6.01 1.41
N VAL A 102 -5.74 -5.04 2.31
CA VAL A 102 -4.62 -4.22 2.80
C VAL A 102 -3.63 -5.07 3.61
N PHE A 103 -4.13 -6.03 4.40
CA PHE A 103 -3.25 -6.96 5.11
C PHE A 103 -2.44 -7.84 4.15
N MET A 104 -3.08 -8.38 3.11
CA MET A 104 -2.38 -9.14 2.06
C MET A 104 -1.37 -8.27 1.31
N ALA A 105 -1.71 -7.01 1.03
CA ALA A 105 -0.79 -6.04 0.42
C ALA A 105 0.47 -5.81 1.27
N ALA A 106 0.33 -5.76 2.59
CA ALA A 106 1.48 -5.62 3.51
C ALA A 106 2.27 -6.93 3.68
N LEU A 107 1.63 -8.08 3.51
CA LEU A 107 2.27 -9.39 3.69
C LEU A 107 3.11 -9.80 2.47
N LEU A 108 2.61 -9.57 1.26
CA LEU A 108 3.21 -10.06 0.01
C LEU A 108 4.67 -9.62 -0.22
N PRO A 109 5.09 -8.37 0.07
CA PRO A 109 6.49 -7.96 -0.10
C PRO A 109 7.48 -8.77 0.75
N VAL A 110 7.03 -9.25 1.92
CA VAL A 110 7.87 -9.99 2.87
C VAL A 110 8.00 -11.47 2.50
N LEU A 111 7.04 -12.03 1.77
CA LEU A 111 7.03 -13.44 1.40
C LEU A 111 8.05 -13.73 0.26
N PRO A 112 9.05 -14.59 0.48
CA PRO A 112 9.96 -15.01 -0.58
C PRO A 112 9.21 -15.67 -1.73
N GLY A 113 9.58 -15.36 -2.98
CA GLY A 113 8.94 -15.90 -4.18
C GLY A 113 7.55 -15.33 -4.49
N ALA A 114 7.03 -14.39 -3.71
CA ALA A 114 5.85 -13.60 -4.07
C ALA A 114 6.16 -12.55 -5.15
N ASP A 115 7.44 -12.16 -5.28
CA ASP A 115 7.93 -11.36 -6.38
C ASP A 115 8.47 -12.27 -7.49
N VAL A 116 8.02 -12.04 -8.73
CA VAL A 116 8.40 -12.84 -9.90
C VAL A 116 9.87 -12.59 -10.29
N MET A 117 10.48 -11.51 -9.75
CA MET A 117 11.83 -11.07 -10.13
C MET A 117 12.97 -11.66 -9.32
N ALA A 118 12.70 -12.32 -8.20
CA ALA A 118 13.75 -12.92 -7.39
C ALA A 118 13.20 -14.01 -6.45
N ASP A 119 14.04 -15.00 -6.15
CA ASP A 119 13.73 -16.06 -5.19
C ASP A 119 13.62 -15.55 -3.73
N GLY A 120 14.03 -14.31 -3.47
CA GLY A 120 14.03 -13.65 -2.16
C GLY A 120 12.77 -12.81 -1.87
N SER A 121 12.79 -12.09 -0.75
CA SER A 121 11.74 -11.11 -0.44
C SER A 121 11.87 -9.91 -1.39
N ALA A 122 10.75 -9.29 -1.76
CA ALA A 122 10.77 -8.03 -2.52
C ALA A 122 11.50 -6.91 -1.75
N LEU A 123 11.56 -6.98 -0.42
CA LEU A 123 12.27 -6.04 0.44
C LEU A 123 13.79 -6.15 0.32
N ASP A 124 14.31 -7.27 -0.14
CA ASP A 124 15.75 -7.39 -0.43
C ASP A 124 16.16 -6.56 -1.64
N CYS A 125 15.18 -6.06 -2.41
CA CYS A 125 15.36 -5.21 -3.57
C CYS A 125 16.38 -5.80 -4.56
N LEU A 126 16.36 -7.11 -4.76
CA LEU A 126 17.30 -7.79 -5.64
C LEU A 126 17.23 -7.27 -7.10
N TRP A 127 16.09 -6.67 -7.46
CA TRP A 127 15.89 -5.91 -8.70
C TRP A 127 16.84 -4.71 -8.88
N THR A 128 17.43 -4.17 -7.80
CA THR A 128 18.47 -3.12 -7.85
C THR A 128 19.85 -3.63 -8.23
N ASN A 129 20.06 -4.95 -8.22
CA ASN A 129 21.32 -5.61 -8.60
C ASN A 129 21.11 -6.63 -9.72
N TYR A 130 19.91 -6.64 -10.31
CA TYR A 130 19.56 -7.54 -11.40
C TYR A 130 20.59 -7.35 -12.52
N MET A 131 21.19 -8.47 -12.97
CA MET A 131 22.26 -8.49 -13.99
C MET A 131 23.60 -7.85 -13.58
N GLN A 132 23.89 -7.69 -12.29
CA GLN A 132 25.17 -7.17 -11.77
C GLN A 132 25.55 -5.77 -12.25
N TRP A 133 24.61 -5.04 -12.86
CA TRP A 133 24.81 -3.74 -13.46
C TRP A 133 25.35 -2.68 -12.50
N LYS A 134 25.14 -2.85 -11.18
CA LYS A 134 25.57 -1.94 -10.13
C LYS A 134 27.08 -2.06 -9.92
N ILE A 135 27.61 -3.25 -10.15
CA ILE A 135 29.05 -3.53 -10.13
C ILE A 135 29.68 -2.98 -11.42
N ILE A 136 29.00 -3.14 -12.56
CA ILE A 136 29.49 -2.74 -13.89
C ILE A 136 29.47 -1.21 -14.06
N TYR A 137 28.42 -0.54 -13.59
CA TYR A 137 28.14 0.89 -13.76
C TYR A 137 28.28 1.66 -12.45
N ASN A 138 29.35 1.37 -11.68
CA ASN A 138 29.62 1.98 -10.38
C ASN A 138 30.19 3.42 -10.47
N ASP A 139 29.66 4.23 -11.37
CA ASP A 139 29.92 5.67 -11.47
C ASP A 139 28.58 6.43 -11.43
N PRO A 140 28.20 7.03 -10.30
CA PRO A 140 26.91 7.70 -10.15
C PRO A 140 26.78 8.99 -10.95
N VAL A 141 27.88 9.57 -11.44
CA VAL A 141 27.87 10.76 -12.31
C VAL A 141 27.57 10.35 -13.75
N ALA A 142 28.20 9.27 -14.22
CA ALA A 142 27.96 8.73 -15.56
C ALA A 142 26.63 7.95 -15.66
N PHE A 143 26.23 7.27 -14.58
CA PHE A 143 25.07 6.37 -14.54
C PHE A 143 24.12 6.72 -13.37
N PRO A 144 23.48 7.90 -13.37
CA PRO A 144 22.67 8.40 -12.25
C PRO A 144 21.45 7.51 -11.93
N TRP A 145 20.97 6.73 -12.91
CA TRP A 145 19.87 5.79 -12.73
C TRP A 145 20.18 4.67 -11.73
N VAL A 146 21.45 4.31 -11.52
CA VAL A 146 21.87 3.32 -10.51
C VAL A 146 21.50 3.84 -9.11
N THR A 147 21.82 5.10 -8.82
CA THR A 147 21.44 5.73 -7.54
C THR A 147 19.92 5.97 -7.43
N GLY A 148 19.24 6.15 -8.57
CA GLY A 148 17.78 6.23 -8.64
C GLY A 148 17.11 4.93 -8.20
N MET A 149 17.65 3.78 -8.60
CA MET A 149 17.14 2.46 -8.19
C MET A 149 17.34 2.20 -6.69
N ASP A 150 18.47 2.62 -6.12
CA ASP A 150 18.70 2.56 -4.66
C ASP A 150 17.70 3.43 -3.88
N LYS A 151 17.40 4.63 -4.39
CA LYS A 151 16.34 5.49 -3.85
C LYS A 151 14.97 4.82 -3.97
N GLY A 152 14.68 4.19 -5.11
CA GLY A 152 13.47 3.42 -5.32
C GLY A 152 13.32 2.29 -4.29
N CYS A 153 14.39 1.55 -4.01
CA CYS A 153 14.37 0.51 -2.97
C CYS A 153 14.10 1.08 -1.58
N THR A 154 14.75 2.19 -1.23
CA THR A 154 14.53 2.86 0.06
C THR A 154 13.08 3.32 0.20
N MET A 155 12.51 3.90 -0.87
CA MET A 155 11.09 4.28 -0.91
C MET A 155 10.16 3.07 -0.81
N PHE A 156 10.52 1.93 -1.43
CA PHE A 156 9.72 0.71 -1.38
C PHE A 156 9.70 0.09 0.03
N LYS A 157 10.84 0.07 0.72
CA LYS A 157 10.91 -0.34 2.14
C LYS A 157 10.08 0.57 3.04
N ALA A 158 10.12 1.88 2.79
CA ALA A 158 9.24 2.81 3.49
C ALA A 158 7.76 2.55 3.18
N ALA A 159 7.42 2.29 1.91
CA ALA A 159 6.06 1.95 1.50
C ALA A 159 5.55 0.70 2.21
N ASP A 160 6.37 -0.35 2.35
CA ASP A 160 6.01 -1.55 3.11
C ASP A 160 5.67 -1.25 4.58
N ALA A 161 6.51 -0.46 5.25
CA ALA A 161 6.24 -0.04 6.63
C ALA A 161 4.92 0.75 6.75
N PHE A 162 4.65 1.68 5.83
CA PHE A 162 3.39 2.42 5.80
C PHE A 162 2.19 1.53 5.46
N CYS A 163 2.38 0.49 4.64
CA CYS A 163 1.34 -0.49 4.34
C CYS A 163 0.95 -1.31 5.59
N TRP A 164 1.92 -1.71 6.40
CA TRP A 164 1.66 -2.33 7.71
C TRP A 164 0.91 -1.40 8.66
N ILE A 165 1.30 -0.13 8.74
CA ILE A 165 0.59 0.88 9.55
C ILE A 165 -0.87 1.02 9.07
N LEU A 166 -1.08 1.08 7.75
CA LEU A 166 -2.42 1.14 7.17
C LEU A 166 -3.23 -0.12 7.50
N ALA A 167 -2.63 -1.31 7.41
CA ALA A 167 -3.27 -2.57 7.76
C ALA A 167 -3.78 -2.59 9.21
N VAL A 168 -2.97 -2.10 10.16
CA VAL A 168 -3.39 -1.95 11.57
C VAL A 168 -4.59 -1.00 11.70
N GLY A 169 -4.56 0.12 10.98
CA GLY A 169 -5.67 1.08 10.93
C GLY A 169 -6.99 0.47 10.41
N TRP A 170 -6.91 -0.37 9.38
CA TRP A 170 -8.05 -1.10 8.85
C TRP A 170 -8.56 -2.21 9.79
N ILE A 171 -7.67 -2.91 10.48
CA ILE A 171 -8.05 -3.89 11.52
C ILE A 171 -8.82 -3.18 12.64
N ALA A 172 -8.33 -2.02 13.09
CA ALA A 172 -9.04 -1.19 14.07
C ALA A 172 -10.42 -0.79 13.54
N GLN A 173 -10.53 -0.39 12.27
CA GLN A 173 -11.80 -0.05 11.63
C GLN A 173 -12.78 -1.24 11.66
N SER A 174 -12.33 -2.43 11.26
CA SER A 174 -13.13 -3.66 11.29
C SER A 174 -13.69 -3.94 12.70
N ILE A 175 -12.86 -3.81 13.72
CA ILE A 175 -13.28 -4.00 15.12
C ILE A 175 -14.34 -2.97 15.52
N LEU A 176 -14.16 -1.69 15.15
CA LEU A 176 -15.12 -0.64 15.45
C LEU A 176 -16.48 -0.87 14.78
N TYR A 177 -16.51 -1.28 13.52
CA TYR A 177 -17.77 -1.60 12.81
C TYR A 177 -18.48 -2.82 13.40
N ILE A 178 -17.74 -3.84 13.83
CA ILE A 178 -18.32 -5.01 14.53
C ILE A 178 -18.92 -4.58 15.88
N ARG A 179 -18.20 -3.74 16.65
CA ARG A 179 -18.68 -3.21 17.94
C ARG A 179 -19.95 -2.35 17.76
N ALA A 180 -19.95 -1.42 16.82
CA ALA A 180 -21.10 -0.56 16.51
C ALA A 180 -22.34 -1.41 16.17
N ALA A 181 -22.20 -2.46 15.37
CA ALA A 181 -23.32 -3.34 15.05
C ALA A 181 -23.83 -4.17 16.23
N ARG A 182 -22.97 -4.53 17.19
CA ARG A 182 -23.40 -5.23 18.41
C ARG A 182 -24.18 -4.28 19.33
N GLN A 183 -23.71 -3.05 19.48
CA GLN A 183 -24.36 -2.02 20.31
C GLN A 183 -25.70 -1.57 19.71
N ALA A 184 -25.78 -1.32 18.41
CA ALA A 184 -27.06 -0.93 17.80
C ALA A 184 -28.16 -2.00 17.93
N LYS A 185 -27.78 -3.28 17.98
CA LYS A 185 -28.74 -4.38 18.22
C LYS A 185 -29.36 -4.38 19.61
N SER A 186 -28.70 -3.80 20.64
CA SER A 186 -29.33 -3.69 21.97
C SER A 186 -30.44 -2.64 21.96
N PHE A 187 -30.23 -1.52 21.26
CA PHE A 187 -31.22 -0.44 21.16
C PHE A 187 -32.45 -0.76 20.29
N VAL A 188 -32.40 -1.79 19.44
CA VAL A 188 -33.54 -2.21 18.59
C VAL A 188 -34.36 -3.33 19.24
N LYS A 189 -33.83 -3.97 20.29
CA LYS A 189 -34.52 -5.03 21.03
C LYS A 189 -35.21 -4.52 22.31
N GLU A 190 -34.94 -3.29 22.70
CA GLU A 190 -35.72 -2.50 23.67
C GLU A 190 -36.83 -1.75 22.95
#